data_AF-A0A246FMY2-F1
#
_entry.id   AF-A0A246FMY2-F1
#
_cell.length_a   1.000
_cell.length_b   1.000
_cell.length_c   1.000
_cell.angle_alpha   90.00
_cell.angle_beta   90.00
_cell.angle_gamma   90.00
#
_symmetry.space_group_name_H-M   'P 1'
#
loop_
_entity.id
_entity.type
_entity.pdbx_description
1 polymer ?
#
loop_
_entity_poly.entity_id
_entity_poly.type
_entity_poly.pdbx_seq_one_letter_code
_entity_poly.pdbx_strand_id
1 'polypeptide(L)'
;MAAAHIRKTEGCWPRDTMSLYHIVYLSQATSELDETLLKELLLRWRKTNEARAITGILLYCGNQILQVIEGEEQIVQQLFARIEQDCRHSRVQKLADGLVEQREFPDWSMGFAVAVPQDFALLAGYCDPVGDWLTAGLPTPAESPIRELIRDFSTLA
;
A
#
# COMPACT_ATOMS: atom_id res chain seq x y z
N MET A 1 42.65 -2.68 49.67
CA MET A 1 42.67 -2.11 48.30
C MET A 1 42.13 -3.18 47.37
N ALA A 2 41.02 -3.08 46.63
CA ALA A 2 40.01 -2.04 46.41
C ALA A 2 38.65 -2.74 46.15
N ALA A 3 37.55 -2.03 46.35
CA ALA A 3 36.19 -2.46 46.09
C ALA A 3 35.77 -2.23 44.62
N ALA A 4 34.82 -3.03 44.12
CA ALA A 4 33.84 -2.68 43.09
C ALA A 4 32.64 -3.63 43.27
N HIS A 5 31.49 -3.28 43.86
CA HIS A 5 30.45 -2.32 43.45
C HIS A 5 29.91 -2.52 42.01
N ILE A 6 28.87 -3.36 41.91
CA ILE A 6 27.59 -3.22 41.21
C ILE A 6 27.59 -2.44 39.87
N ARG A 7 27.07 -3.08 38.79
CA ARG A 7 25.87 -2.60 38.05
C ARG A 7 25.07 -3.77 37.46
N LYS A 8 23.78 -3.82 37.82
CA LYS A 8 22.72 -4.41 37.01
C LYS A 8 22.76 -3.79 35.60
N THR A 9 22.60 -4.61 34.56
CA THR A 9 21.90 -4.17 33.35
C THR A 9 20.76 -5.13 33.11
N GLU A 10 19.60 -4.71 33.62
CA GLU A 10 18.30 -5.10 33.10
C GLU A 10 18.18 -4.58 31.64
N GLY A 11 17.53 -5.36 30.77
CA GLY A 11 17.11 -4.93 29.43
C GLY A 11 17.63 -5.87 28.34
N CYS A 12 16.83 -6.39 27.41
CA CYS A 12 15.43 -6.19 27.08
C CYS A 12 15.04 -7.47 26.32
N TRP A 13 13.84 -8.01 26.53
CA TRP A 13 13.28 -9.01 25.63
C TRP A 13 13.34 -8.49 24.18
N PRO A 14 13.44 -9.33 23.14
CA PRO A 14 13.25 -8.84 21.78
C PRO A 14 11.89 -8.14 21.79
N ARG A 15 11.91 -6.81 21.66
CA ARG A 15 10.68 -6.11 21.30
C ARG A 15 10.41 -6.65 19.91
N ASP A 16 9.33 -7.40 19.74
CA ASP A 16 8.60 -7.35 18.48
C ASP A 16 8.28 -5.87 18.25
N THR A 17 9.23 -5.14 17.67
CA THR A 17 9.01 -3.81 17.17
C THR A 17 8.09 -4.03 16.00
N MET A 18 6.78 -3.95 16.26
CA MET A 18 5.73 -3.87 15.26
C MET A 18 6.05 -2.66 14.39
N SER A 19 6.86 -2.90 13.37
CA SER A 19 7.42 -1.87 12.53
C SER A 19 6.37 -1.54 11.50
N LEU A 20 5.95 -0.28 11.48
CA LEU A 20 4.95 0.17 10.52
C LEU A 20 5.60 0.21 9.14
N TYR A 21 4.92 -0.41 8.19
CA TYR A 21 5.41 -0.68 6.85
C TYR A 21 4.33 -0.35 5.84
N HIS A 22 4.74 0.06 4.65
CA HIS A 22 3.82 0.26 3.53
C HIS A 22 4.25 -0.50 2.28
N ILE A 23 3.28 -0.82 1.44
CA ILE A 23 3.52 -1.31 0.07
C ILE A 23 2.61 -0.50 -0.85
N VAL A 24 3.20 -0.01 -1.95
CA VAL A 24 2.48 0.59 -3.07
C VAL A 24 2.69 -0.30 -4.28
N TYR A 25 1.59 -0.70 -4.93
CA TYR A 25 1.67 -1.55 -6.11
C TYR A 25 0.64 -1.17 -7.17
N LEU A 26 0.98 -1.51 -8.42
CA LEU A 26 0.12 -1.42 -9.60
C LEU A 26 -0.24 -2.83 -10.07
N SER A 27 -1.45 -3.01 -10.59
CA SER A 27 -1.88 -4.25 -11.24
C SER A 27 -2.97 -3.99 -12.29
N GLN A 28 -3.27 -5.01 -13.09
CA GLN A 28 -4.32 -4.96 -14.09
C GLN A 28 -5.45 -5.94 -13.73
N ALA A 29 -6.68 -5.45 -13.56
CA ALA A 29 -7.86 -6.26 -13.34
C ALA A 29 -8.08 -7.23 -14.52
N THR A 30 -8.41 -8.49 -14.23
CA THR A 30 -8.63 -9.52 -15.28
C THR A 30 -9.98 -9.42 -15.96
N SER A 31 -10.92 -8.71 -15.34
CA SER A 31 -12.21 -8.32 -15.90
C SER A 31 -12.56 -6.92 -15.42
N GLU A 32 -13.45 -6.22 -16.13
CA GLU A 32 -14.04 -5.01 -15.58
C GLU A 32 -14.68 -5.33 -14.23
N LEU A 33 -14.26 -4.59 -13.21
CA LEU A 33 -14.89 -4.64 -11.90
C LEU A 33 -16.13 -3.76 -11.97
N ASP A 34 -17.29 -4.39 -12.20
CA ASP A 34 -18.59 -3.73 -12.05
C ASP A 34 -18.64 -3.04 -10.67
N GLU A 35 -19.22 -1.84 -10.62
CA GLU A 35 -19.31 -1.02 -9.42
C GLU A 35 -19.97 -1.76 -8.25
N THR A 36 -20.93 -2.63 -8.52
CA THR A 36 -21.64 -3.46 -7.54
C THR A 36 -20.69 -4.50 -6.95
N LEU A 37 -20.04 -5.30 -7.80
CA LEU A 37 -19.02 -6.26 -7.38
C LEU A 37 -17.91 -5.57 -6.58
N LEU A 38 -17.45 -4.39 -7.03
CA LEU A 38 -16.39 -3.64 -6.37
C LEU A 38 -16.81 -3.18 -4.97
N LYS A 39 -18.05 -2.69 -4.80
CA LYS A 39 -18.61 -2.34 -3.48
C LYS A 39 -18.66 -3.54 -2.53
N GLU A 40 -19.08 -4.71 -3.02
CA GLU A 40 -19.12 -5.93 -2.21
C GLU A 40 -17.72 -6.37 -1.76
N LEU A 41 -16.75 -6.30 -2.67
CA LEU A 41 -15.35 -6.61 -2.37
C LEU A 41 -14.77 -5.64 -1.34
N LEU A 42 -15.02 -4.33 -1.50
CA LEU A 42 -14.58 -3.29 -0.57
C LEU A 42 -15.13 -3.50 0.83
N LEU A 43 -16.41 -3.89 0.98
CA LEU A 43 -16.99 -4.21 2.29
C LEU A 43 -16.24 -5.35 2.99
N ARG A 44 -15.91 -6.42 2.24
CA ARG A 44 -15.15 -7.56 2.77
C ARG A 44 -13.71 -7.18 3.13
N TRP A 45 -13.05 -6.42 2.26
CA TRP A 45 -11.69 -5.96 2.47
C TRP A 45 -11.59 -5.05 3.68
N ARG A 46 -12.48 -4.04 3.81
CA ARG A 46 -12.52 -3.13 4.96
C ARG A 46 -12.63 -3.89 6.28
N LYS A 47 -13.57 -4.84 6.38
CA LYS A 47 -13.75 -5.66 7.60
C LYS A 47 -12.50 -6.49 7.91
N THR A 48 -11.87 -7.07 6.89
CA THR A 48 -10.66 -7.89 7.05
C THR A 48 -9.46 -7.05 7.45
N ASN A 49 -9.33 -5.87 6.86
CA ASN A 49 -8.25 -4.93 7.10
C ASN A 49 -8.34 -4.32 8.49
N GLU A 50 -9.54 -3.91 8.91
CA GLU A 50 -9.80 -3.39 10.26
C GLU A 50 -9.40 -4.41 11.33
N ALA A 51 -9.77 -5.68 11.15
CA ALA A 51 -9.39 -6.77 12.07
C ALA A 51 -7.87 -7.02 12.14
N ARG A 52 -7.10 -6.55 11.16
CA ARG A 52 -5.64 -6.71 11.07
C ARG A 52 -4.89 -5.39 11.24
N ALA A 53 -5.58 -4.31 11.60
CA ALA A 53 -5.03 -2.96 11.64
C ALA A 53 -4.30 -2.59 10.33
N ILE A 54 -4.89 -2.93 9.19
CA ILE A 54 -4.40 -2.54 7.86
C ILE A 54 -5.18 -1.32 7.40
N THR A 55 -4.47 -0.33 6.89
CA THR A 55 -5.05 0.88 6.29
C THR A 55 -4.53 1.09 4.88
N GLY A 56 -5.11 2.03 4.15
CA GLY A 56 -4.63 2.44 2.84
C GLY A 56 -5.74 2.81 1.88
N ILE A 57 -5.40 2.85 0.60
CA ILE A 57 -6.30 3.26 -0.48
C ILE A 57 -6.20 2.33 -1.68
N LEU A 58 -7.31 2.20 -2.41
CA LEU A 58 -7.38 1.55 -3.71
C LEU A 58 -7.94 2.54 -4.73
N LEU A 59 -7.19 2.75 -5.81
CA LEU A 59 -7.59 3.55 -6.96
C LEU A 59 -7.81 2.63 -8.15
N TYR A 60 -8.97 2.79 -8.79
CA TYR A 60 -9.34 2.03 -9.97
C TYR A 60 -9.54 2.97 -11.15
N CYS A 61 -8.88 2.70 -12.27
CA CYS A 61 -8.99 3.49 -13.49
C CYS A 61 -9.01 2.57 -14.72
N GLY A 62 -10.15 2.49 -15.42
CA GLY A 62 -10.32 1.59 -16.57
C GLY A 62 -10.20 0.13 -16.14
N ASN A 63 -9.03 -0.47 -16.29
CA ASN A 63 -8.66 -1.81 -15.81
C ASN A 63 -7.41 -1.82 -14.92
N GLN A 64 -6.91 -0.65 -14.51
CA GLN A 64 -5.71 -0.53 -13.70
C GLN A 64 -6.07 -0.29 -12.24
N ILE A 65 -5.31 -0.92 -11.36
CA ILE A 65 -5.46 -0.83 -9.92
C ILE A 65 -4.14 -0.32 -9.34
N LEU A 66 -4.17 0.85 -8.72
CA LEU A 66 -3.10 1.32 -7.83
C LEU A 66 -3.58 1.14 -6.39
N GLN A 67 -2.83 0.43 -5.56
CA GLN A 67 -3.21 0.25 -4.17
C GLN A 67 -2.02 0.51 -3.24
N VAL A 68 -2.33 1.22 -2.14
CA VAL A 68 -1.43 1.43 -1.01
C VAL A 68 -1.98 0.63 0.16
N ILE A 69 -1.13 -0.13 0.83
CA ILE A 69 -1.44 -0.84 2.07
C ILE A 69 -0.41 -0.50 3.14
N GLU A 70 -0.89 -0.25 4.36
CA GLU A 70 -0.07 0.14 5.49
C GLU A 70 -0.44 -0.67 6.74
N GLY A 71 0.55 -1.04 7.54
CA GLY A 71 0.32 -1.85 8.73
C GLY A 71 1.62 -2.39 9.30
N GLU A 72 1.51 -3.32 10.24
CA GLU A 72 2.67 -4.03 10.75
C GLU A 72 3.33 -4.84 9.61
N GLU A 73 4.66 -4.76 9.51
CA GLU A 73 5.44 -5.28 8.37
C GLU A 73 5.08 -6.72 8.00
N GLN A 74 5.04 -7.61 8.99
CA GLN A 74 4.76 -9.01 8.73
C GLN A 74 3.34 -9.22 8.21
N ILE A 75 2.34 -8.54 8.77
CA ILE A 75 0.96 -8.55 8.30
C ILE A 75 0.85 -8.01 6.87
N VAL A 76 1.52 -6.89 6.57
CA VAL A 76 1.48 -6.25 5.25
C VAL A 76 2.12 -7.14 4.18
N GLN A 77 3.30 -7.71 4.46
CA GLN A 77 3.96 -8.64 3.54
C GLN A 77 3.13 -9.90 3.30
N GLN A 78 2.51 -10.47 4.35
CA GLN A 78 1.62 -11.62 4.21
C GLN A 78 0.35 -11.31 3.40
N LEU A 79 -0.21 -10.10 3.57
CA LEU A 79 -1.34 -9.66 2.76
C LEU A 79 -0.91 -9.51 1.30
N PHE A 80 0.22 -8.86 1.04
CA PHE A 80 0.72 -8.64 -0.31
C PHE A 80 1.00 -9.94 -1.05
N ALA A 81 1.60 -10.94 -0.39
CA ALA A 81 1.82 -12.26 -1.00
C ALA A 81 0.51 -12.95 -1.43
N ARG A 82 -0.62 -12.70 -0.74
CA ARG A 82 -1.93 -13.20 -1.16
C ARG A 82 -2.51 -12.37 -2.31
N ILE A 83 -2.30 -11.06 -2.27
CA ILE A 83 -2.70 -10.15 -3.35
C ILE A 83 -2.00 -10.58 -4.64
N GLU A 84 -0.69 -10.81 -4.64
CA GLU A 84 0.08 -11.23 -5.82
C GLU A 84 -0.47 -12.50 -6.52
N GLN A 85 -1.20 -13.34 -5.80
CA GLN A 85 -1.77 -14.60 -6.30
C GLN A 85 -3.27 -14.51 -6.62
N ASP A 86 -3.88 -13.34 -6.44
CA ASP A 86 -5.32 -13.16 -6.61
C ASP A 86 -5.72 -13.21 -8.09
N CYS A 87 -6.65 -14.10 -8.46
CA CYS A 87 -7.06 -14.27 -9.86
C CYS A 87 -7.85 -13.09 -10.44
N ARG A 88 -8.27 -12.13 -9.62
CA ARG A 88 -9.03 -10.95 -10.05
C ARG A 88 -8.14 -9.89 -10.69
N HIS A 89 -6.81 -10.04 -10.62
CA HIS A 89 -5.87 -9.18 -11.32
C HIS A 89 -4.64 -9.95 -11.82
N SER A 90 -3.81 -9.26 -12.58
CA SER A 90 -2.58 -9.77 -13.16
C SER A 90 -1.57 -8.63 -13.29
N ARG A 91 -0.34 -8.94 -13.72
CA ARG A 91 0.73 -7.95 -13.92
C ARG A 91 0.97 -7.09 -12.68
N VAL A 92 1.01 -7.75 -11.52
CA VAL A 92 1.28 -7.07 -10.25
C VAL A 92 2.72 -6.58 -10.24
N GLN A 93 2.92 -5.29 -9.97
CA GLN A 93 4.21 -4.67 -9.84
C GLN A 93 4.26 -3.83 -8.58
N LYS A 94 5.17 -4.19 -7.67
CA LYS A 94 5.48 -3.37 -6.51
C LYS A 94 6.26 -2.12 -6.95
N LEU A 95 5.71 -0.95 -6.68
CA LEU A 95 6.29 0.35 -7.03
C LEU A 95 7.21 0.85 -5.92
N ALA A 96 6.80 0.67 -4.67
CA ALA A 96 7.55 1.07 -3.50
C ALA A 96 7.15 0.23 -2.29
N ASP A 97 8.08 0.05 -1.36
CA ASP A 97 7.86 -0.54 -0.05
C ASP A 97 8.91 -0.05 0.95
N GLY A 98 8.58 -0.10 2.23
CA GLY A 98 9.49 0.39 3.26
C GLY A 98 8.84 0.70 4.59
N LEU A 99 9.71 0.97 5.56
CA LEU A 99 9.32 1.42 6.90
C LEU A 99 8.82 2.87 6.86
N VAL A 100 7.77 3.13 7.62
CA VAL A 100 7.18 4.46 7.76
C VAL A 100 6.99 4.79 9.24
N GLU A 101 7.15 6.06 9.61
CA GLU A 101 7.03 6.49 11.01
C GLU A 101 5.55 6.58 11.47
N GLN A 102 4.65 6.88 10.54
CA GLN A 102 3.23 7.03 10.78
C GLN A 102 2.42 6.62 9.55
N ARG A 103 1.15 6.27 9.75
CA ARG A 103 0.22 5.96 8.65
C ARG A 103 -0.10 7.23 7.89
N GLU A 104 -0.08 7.16 6.58
CA GLU A 104 -0.58 8.22 5.70
C GLU A 104 -2.11 8.18 5.63
N PHE A 105 -2.73 7.00 5.82
CA PHE A 105 -4.19 6.80 5.75
C PHE A 105 -4.79 6.22 7.04
N PRO A 106 -4.56 6.81 8.22
CA PRO A 106 -4.88 6.19 9.50
C PRO A 106 -6.36 5.83 9.68
N ASP A 107 -7.27 6.60 9.08
CA ASP A 107 -8.73 6.42 9.22
C ASP A 107 -9.35 5.50 8.15
N TRP A 108 -8.54 5.04 7.19
CA TRP A 108 -9.05 4.35 6.02
C TRP A 108 -8.63 2.89 6.01
N SER A 109 -9.46 2.01 6.58
CA SER A 109 -9.26 0.56 6.48
C SER A 109 -9.14 0.08 5.02
N MET A 110 -9.81 0.79 4.10
CA MET A 110 -9.52 0.81 2.66
C MET A 110 -10.34 1.95 2.01
N GLY A 111 -9.69 3.10 1.78
CA GLY A 111 -10.24 4.18 0.96
C GLY A 111 -10.39 3.71 -0.49
N PHE A 112 -11.39 4.23 -1.20
CA PHE A 112 -11.63 3.84 -2.59
C PHE A 112 -12.05 5.04 -3.42
N ALA A 113 -11.40 5.19 -4.59
CA ALA A 113 -11.81 6.17 -5.59
C ALA A 113 -11.68 5.57 -7.01
N VAL A 114 -12.61 5.96 -7.88
CA VAL A 114 -12.48 5.75 -9.32
C VAL A 114 -11.80 6.98 -9.90
N ALA A 115 -10.60 6.81 -10.44
CA ALA A 115 -9.85 7.90 -11.05
C ALA A 115 -10.16 7.97 -12.55
N VAL A 116 -10.15 9.17 -13.11
CA VAL A 116 -10.11 9.33 -14.57
C VAL A 116 -8.69 9.07 -15.08
N PRO A 117 -8.51 8.62 -16.34
CA PRO A 117 -7.18 8.27 -16.88
C PRO A 117 -6.14 9.38 -16.76
N GLN A 118 -6.54 10.65 -16.88
CA GLN A 118 -5.63 11.79 -16.71
C GLN A 118 -5.07 11.87 -15.28
N ASP A 119 -5.93 11.77 -14.27
CA ASP A 119 -5.53 11.80 -12.86
C ASP A 119 -4.70 10.57 -12.51
N PHE A 120 -5.04 9.41 -13.08
CA PHE A 120 -4.29 8.17 -12.89
C PHE A 120 -2.88 8.22 -13.49
N ALA A 121 -2.72 8.82 -14.67
CA ALA A 121 -1.41 9.02 -15.29
C ALA A 121 -0.52 9.95 -14.45
N LEU A 122 -1.10 10.95 -13.82
CA LEU A 122 -0.41 11.81 -12.85
C LEU A 122 -0.03 11.01 -11.59
N LEU A 123 -0.94 10.16 -11.06
CA LEU A 123 -0.75 9.28 -9.88
C LEU A 123 0.38 8.28 -10.08
N ALA A 124 0.40 7.63 -11.23
CA ALA A 124 1.46 6.72 -11.59
C ALA A 124 2.75 7.45 -11.97
N GLY A 125 2.68 8.76 -12.29
CA GLY A 125 3.77 9.64 -12.72
C GLY A 125 4.51 9.23 -14.00
N TYR A 126 4.46 7.96 -14.37
CA TYR A 126 5.40 7.30 -15.27
C TYR A 126 4.89 6.00 -15.89
N CYS A 127 3.66 5.55 -15.59
CA CYS A 127 3.04 4.46 -16.34
C CYS A 127 2.05 5.05 -17.33
N ASP A 128 2.35 4.92 -18.63
CA ASP A 128 1.36 5.12 -19.68
C ASP A 128 0.22 4.11 -19.45
N PRO A 129 -1.00 4.54 -19.08
CA PRO A 129 -2.10 3.62 -18.81
C PRO A 129 -2.65 2.98 -20.10
N VAL A 130 -2.23 3.48 -21.27
CA VAL A 130 -2.63 3.02 -22.61
C VAL A 130 -1.46 2.30 -23.32
N GLY A 131 -0.23 2.43 -22.82
CA GLY A 131 0.99 1.84 -23.37
C GLY A 131 1.51 0.63 -22.60
N ASP A 132 2.53 -0.03 -23.16
CA ASP A 132 3.19 -1.19 -22.55
C ASP A 132 4.17 -0.72 -21.46
N TRP A 133 3.62 -0.34 -20.30
CA TRP A 133 4.39 0.11 -19.14
C TRP A 133 5.40 -0.93 -18.64
N LEU A 134 5.27 -2.21 -19.05
CA LEU A 134 6.25 -3.28 -18.84
C LEU A 134 7.63 -2.97 -19.45
N THR A 135 7.66 -2.21 -20.54
CA THR A 135 8.89 -1.90 -21.31
C THR A 135 9.50 -0.54 -20.98
N ALA A 136 8.71 0.41 -20.48
CA ALA A 136 9.18 1.77 -20.23
C ALA A 136 10.15 1.87 -19.03
N GLY A 137 10.12 0.86 -18.15
CA GLY A 137 10.86 0.88 -16.88
C GLY A 137 10.21 1.82 -15.87
N LEU A 138 10.22 1.41 -14.60
CA LEU A 138 9.84 2.34 -13.54
C LEU A 138 10.95 3.37 -13.33
N PRO A 139 10.63 4.65 -13.11
CA PRO A 139 11.61 5.63 -12.67
C PRO A 139 12.25 5.17 -11.36
N THR A 140 13.55 5.40 -11.20
CA THR A 140 14.26 5.11 -9.96
C THR A 140 13.76 5.99 -8.81
N PRO A 141 13.55 5.44 -7.61
CA PRO A 141 12.98 6.17 -6.48
C PRO A 141 14.05 7.05 -5.84
N ALA A 142 14.15 8.31 -6.28
CA ALA A 142 14.83 9.34 -5.50
C ALA A 142 13.84 10.08 -4.60
N GLU A 143 12.65 10.41 -5.12
CA GLU A 143 11.57 11.08 -4.39
C GLU A 143 10.25 10.61 -5.02
N SER A 144 9.50 9.73 -4.35
CA SER A 144 8.29 9.13 -4.94
C SER A 144 7.14 10.16 -4.93
N PRO A 145 6.70 10.68 -6.09
CA PRO A 145 5.63 11.69 -6.18
C PRO A 145 4.27 11.14 -5.72
N ILE A 146 4.18 9.81 -5.61
CA ILE A 146 3.02 9.08 -5.08
C ILE A 146 2.60 9.64 -3.72
N ARG A 147 3.53 10.03 -2.84
CA ARG A 147 3.16 10.61 -1.54
C ARG A 147 2.38 11.90 -1.66
N GLU A 148 2.85 12.84 -2.48
CA GLU A 148 2.18 14.13 -2.69
C GLU A 148 0.83 13.92 -3.38
N LEU A 149 0.78 13.04 -4.37
CA LEU A 149 -0.45 12.87 -5.14
C LEU A 149 -1.54 12.10 -4.38
N ILE A 150 -1.17 11.18 -3.50
CA ILE A 150 -2.16 10.57 -2.61
C ILE A 150 -2.63 11.58 -1.55
N ARG A 151 -1.75 12.47 -1.09
CA ARG A 151 -2.11 13.57 -0.17
C ARG A 151 -3.14 14.51 -0.82
N ASP A 152 -2.96 14.85 -2.10
CA ASP A 152 -3.90 15.70 -2.84
C ASP A 152 -5.29 15.06 -2.97
N PHE A 153 -5.36 13.73 -3.16
CA PHE A 153 -6.64 13.01 -3.17
C PHE A 153 -7.30 12.97 -1.80
N SER A 154 -6.52 12.91 -0.70
CA SER A 154 -7.08 12.96 0.66
C SER A 154 -7.68 14.31 1.03
N THR A 155 -7.29 15.39 0.34
CA THR A 155 -7.86 16.73 0.51
C THR A 155 -9.08 17.03 -0.35
N LEU A 156 -9.43 16.16 -1.31
CA LEU A 156 -10.59 16.30 -2.19
C LEU A 156 -11.84 15.55 -1.71
N ALA A 157 -11.74 14.82 -0.59
CA ALA A 157 -12.82 14.04 0.03
C ALA A 157 -13.44 14.76 1.25
#